data_AF-A0A8D9PA31-F1
#
_entry.id   AF-A0A8D9PA31-F1
#
_cell.length_a   1.000
_cell.length_b   1.000
_cell.length_c   1.000
_cell.angle_alpha   90.00
_cell.angle_beta   90.00
_cell.angle_gamma   90.00
#
_symmetry.space_group_name_H-M   'P 1'
#
loop_
_entity.id
_entity.type
_entity.pdbx_description
1 polymer ?
#
loop_
_entity_poly.entity_id
_entity_poly.type
_entity_poly.pdbx_seq_one_letter_code
_entity_poly.pdbx_strand_id
1 'polypeptide(L)'
;MNIPQIMGLRLMSPFTEQKQQRRTSSFGLTMAQPLLKDTVSFGATAKMLTSRKDGVSLKAAREVYAITETMQPKIQKFLNELFGDLQVTQFKPQNPIYKISDRAKTPESIREKSATRQWNCRAEILDFMTDLNGAKIVMRDGSKKSVEKVLSRFIEPIKKGKIELIEIENKRPKVTQKLSNSKKSQYDYASIDFLEQLQRIQEDKWASMKLKEKREVRTDMFDFTEVNYPAIHFLFKLPGEERPFELMIMGKNVNAYKDLDDKLFKILNNKNIDKKYKPLVDVVSPLSEPGNKPLLELFNKYRGDAFLFQRAKKPTAFSESYEIEYFLPLTEDLPPQYDLNNLHRIMQECEAKAAVKQRTKKP
;
A
#
# COMPACT_ATOMS: atom_id res chain seq x y z
N MET A 1 -48.38 25.66 -51.95
CA MET A 1 -47.39 26.60 -52.52
C MET A 1 -46.07 26.40 -51.76
N ASN A 2 -45.02 25.99 -52.50
CA ASN A 2 -43.55 25.94 -52.28
C ASN A 2 -42.96 26.06 -50.85
N ILE A 3 -42.37 25.00 -50.24
CA ILE A 3 -40.95 24.46 -50.28
C ILE A 3 -39.97 25.32 -49.42
N PRO A 4 -38.84 24.86 -48.78
CA PRO A 4 -38.22 23.54 -48.42
C PRO A 4 -37.84 23.38 -46.90
N GLN A 5 -37.69 22.17 -46.30
CA GLN A 5 -36.55 21.23 -46.15
C GLN A 5 -35.31 21.56 -45.24
N ILE A 6 -35.18 20.74 -44.17
CA ILE A 6 -34.05 19.91 -43.67
C ILE A 6 -32.74 20.55 -43.13
N MET A 7 -32.36 20.11 -41.90
CA MET A 7 -31.06 19.60 -41.41
C MET A 7 -30.70 20.24 -40.06
N GLY A 8 -30.46 19.54 -38.95
CA GLY A 8 -30.40 18.12 -38.62
C GLY A 8 -29.73 18.01 -37.26
N LEU A 9 -30.17 17.09 -36.40
CA LEU A 9 -29.32 16.44 -35.40
C LEU A 9 -30.09 15.29 -34.78
N ARG A 10 -29.72 14.08 -35.21
CA ARG A 10 -29.88 12.86 -34.41
C ARG A 10 -29.38 13.15 -33.00
N LEU A 11 -30.20 12.86 -31.99
CA LEU A 11 -29.84 12.13 -30.77
C LEU A 11 -30.98 12.23 -29.78
N MET A 12 -31.97 11.34 -29.89
CA MET A 12 -32.66 10.72 -28.75
C MET A 12 -33.07 9.34 -29.26
N SER A 13 -32.70 8.26 -28.60
CA SER A 13 -33.31 7.78 -27.35
C SER A 13 -32.53 6.53 -26.88
N PRO A 14 -32.93 5.83 -25.81
CA PRO A 14 -33.34 6.26 -24.47
C PRO A 14 -32.45 5.55 -23.41
N PHE A 15 -32.58 5.94 -22.14
CA PHE A 15 -32.37 5.07 -20.97
C PHE A 15 -31.23 4.03 -21.05
N THR A 16 -30.01 4.45 -20.74
CA THR A 16 -29.08 3.58 -20.02
C THR A 16 -29.20 3.94 -18.56
N GLU A 17 -29.88 3.07 -17.80
CA GLU A 17 -29.82 3.03 -16.35
C GLU A 17 -28.38 3.26 -15.90
N GLN A 18 -28.13 4.39 -15.25
CA GLN A 18 -26.94 4.56 -14.44
C GLN A 18 -27.03 3.50 -13.34
N LYS A 19 -26.38 2.35 -13.56
CA LYS A 19 -25.94 1.50 -12.46
C LYS A 19 -25.03 2.37 -11.60
N GLN A 20 -25.61 2.99 -10.58
CA GLN A 20 -24.92 3.30 -9.34
C GLN A 20 -24.38 1.98 -8.80
N GLN A 21 -23.23 1.54 -9.31
CA GLN A 21 -22.39 0.59 -8.59
C GLN A 21 -21.89 1.33 -7.36
N ARG A 22 -22.68 1.24 -6.29
CA ARG A 22 -22.17 1.36 -4.93
C ARG A 22 -20.92 0.48 -4.87
N ARG A 23 -19.74 1.09 -4.73
CA ARG A 23 -18.50 0.38 -4.43
C ARG A 23 -18.67 -0.23 -3.04
N THR A 24 -19.21 -1.44 -2.98
CA THR A 24 -19.32 -2.22 -1.76
C THR A 24 -17.95 -2.80 -1.41
N SER A 25 -17.49 -2.50 -0.19
CA SER A 25 -16.55 -3.38 0.49
C SER A 25 -17.33 -4.64 0.92
N SER A 26 -16.95 -5.79 0.38
CA SER A 26 -17.39 -7.08 0.95
C SER A 26 -16.45 -8.20 0.51
N PHE A 27 -15.49 -8.49 1.39
CA PHE A 27 -14.86 -9.78 1.50
C PHE A 27 -15.88 -10.78 2.06
N GLY A 28 -16.06 -11.91 1.37
CA GLY A 28 -16.66 -13.13 1.95
C GLY A 28 -18.03 -13.55 1.42
N LEU A 29 -18.07 -14.82 0.99
CA LEU A 29 -19.22 -15.74 0.83
C LEU A 29 -20.08 -15.63 -0.44
N THR A 30 -20.02 -16.67 -1.29
CA THR A 30 -21.00 -17.77 -1.25
C THR A 30 -20.42 -19.05 -1.88
N MET A 31 -20.50 -20.16 -1.15
CA MET A 31 -20.27 -21.54 -1.61
C MET A 31 -21.63 -22.19 -1.92
N ALA A 32 -21.75 -22.81 -3.10
CA ALA A 32 -22.67 -23.89 -3.52
C ALA A 32 -22.37 -24.10 -5.02
N GLN A 33 -21.95 -25.24 -5.58
CA GLN A 33 -22.49 -26.61 -5.54
C GLN A 33 -21.50 -27.57 -6.32
N PRO A 34 -21.78 -28.89 -6.53
CA PRO A 34 -20.89 -30.00 -6.20
C PRO A 34 -19.84 -30.41 -7.25
N LEU A 35 -18.85 -31.18 -6.76
CA LEU A 35 -17.76 -31.83 -7.49
C LEU A 35 -18.25 -32.78 -8.59
N LEU A 36 -17.70 -32.65 -9.79
CA LEU A 36 -17.70 -33.71 -10.80
C LEU A 36 -16.35 -33.77 -11.56
N LYS A 37 -15.69 -34.91 -11.36
CA LYS A 37 -14.67 -35.59 -12.18
C LYS A 37 -13.18 -35.41 -11.84
N ASP A 38 -12.59 -36.55 -11.51
CA ASP A 38 -11.16 -36.89 -11.56
C ASP A 38 -10.52 -36.50 -12.88
N THR A 39 -9.40 -35.77 -12.81
CA THR A 39 -8.26 -35.93 -13.73
C THR A 39 -7.00 -35.35 -13.10
N VAL A 40 -6.03 -36.25 -12.87
CA VAL A 40 -4.55 -36.12 -12.84
C VAL A 40 -3.89 -34.77 -12.51
N SER A 41 -2.94 -34.88 -11.58
CA SER A 41 -1.98 -33.89 -11.09
C SER A 41 -1.32 -33.03 -12.17
N PHE A 42 -1.65 -31.74 -12.18
CA PHE A 42 -0.78 -30.67 -12.68
C PHE A 42 -0.77 -29.50 -11.69
N GLY A 43 0.42 -29.13 -11.24
CA GLY A 43 0.68 -28.11 -10.21
C GLY A 43 0.36 -26.68 -10.65
N ALA A 44 -0.93 -26.36 -10.72
CA ALA A 44 -1.44 -25.00 -10.79
C ALA A 44 -2.69 -24.89 -9.91
N THR A 45 -2.51 -24.42 -8.67
CA THR A 45 -3.61 -24.09 -7.75
C THR A 45 -4.64 -23.18 -8.42
N ALA A 46 -5.93 -23.54 -8.31
CA ALA A 46 -7.09 -23.00 -9.02
C ALA A 46 -7.22 -21.45 -9.10
N LYS A 47 -6.58 -20.68 -8.22
CA LYS A 47 -6.50 -19.21 -8.30
C LYS A 47 -5.68 -18.68 -9.51
N MET A 48 -4.74 -19.47 -10.03
CA MET A 48 -3.91 -19.06 -11.18
C MET A 48 -4.64 -19.13 -12.52
N LEU A 49 -5.66 -19.99 -12.65
CA LEU A 49 -6.35 -20.24 -13.92
C LEU A 49 -7.48 -19.26 -14.22
N THR A 50 -8.15 -18.73 -13.19
CA THR A 50 -9.22 -17.72 -13.37
C THR A 50 -8.69 -16.29 -13.49
N SER A 51 -7.61 -15.93 -12.81
CA SER A 51 -7.16 -14.52 -12.73
C SER A 51 -6.44 -13.98 -13.97
N ARG A 52 -5.84 -14.81 -14.83
CA ARG A 52 -5.05 -14.29 -15.97
C ARG A 52 -5.89 -13.77 -17.15
N LYS A 53 -7.19 -14.10 -17.23
CA LYS A 53 -8.07 -13.63 -18.31
C LYS A 53 -8.63 -12.22 -18.08
N ASP A 54 -8.66 -11.75 -16.83
CA ASP A 54 -9.43 -10.57 -16.44
C ASP A 54 -8.55 -9.34 -16.14
N GLY A 55 -7.34 -9.28 -16.71
CA GLY A 55 -6.42 -8.16 -16.53
C GLY A 55 -5.64 -7.84 -17.80
N VAL A 56 -5.12 -6.61 -17.87
CA VAL A 56 -4.34 -6.17 -19.05
C VAL A 56 -3.11 -7.06 -19.33
N SER A 57 -2.68 -7.09 -20.59
CA SER A 57 -1.43 -7.76 -20.96
C SER A 57 -0.20 -7.10 -20.33
N LEU A 58 0.94 -7.82 -20.28
CA LEU A 58 2.20 -7.23 -19.80
C LEU A 58 2.67 -6.07 -20.70
N LYS A 59 2.35 -6.10 -21.99
CA LYS A 59 2.62 -5.00 -22.93
C LYS A 59 1.87 -3.73 -22.50
N ALA A 60 0.56 -3.83 -22.30
CA ALA A 60 -0.26 -2.70 -21.85
C ALA A 60 0.19 -2.20 -20.46
N ALA A 61 0.58 -3.10 -19.55
CA ALA A 61 1.13 -2.70 -18.24
C ALA A 61 2.47 -1.93 -18.37
N ARG A 62 3.32 -2.26 -19.35
CA ARG A 62 4.55 -1.50 -19.64
C ARG A 62 4.25 -0.11 -20.23
N GLU A 63 3.22 0.01 -21.06
CA GLU A 63 2.78 1.30 -21.59
C GLU A 63 2.24 2.20 -20.47
N VAL A 64 1.46 1.65 -19.54
CA VAL A 64 1.05 2.37 -18.31
C VAL A 64 2.26 2.81 -17.51
N TYR A 65 3.20 1.90 -17.27
CA TYR A 65 4.42 2.18 -16.52
C TYR A 65 5.22 3.34 -17.12
N ALA A 66 5.44 3.34 -18.44
CA ALA A 66 6.19 4.37 -19.15
C ALA A 66 5.58 5.78 -18.99
N ILE A 67 4.27 5.88 -18.85
CA ILE A 67 3.60 7.16 -18.55
C ILE A 67 3.86 7.55 -17.11
N THR A 68 3.63 6.62 -16.19
CA THR A 68 3.68 6.90 -14.76
C THR A 68 5.09 7.21 -14.27
N GLU A 69 6.13 6.57 -14.82
CA GLU A 69 7.50 6.76 -14.34
C GLU A 69 8.02 8.20 -14.52
N THR A 70 7.49 8.93 -15.50
CA THR A 70 7.85 10.33 -15.76
C THR A 70 7.51 11.28 -14.60
N MET A 71 6.58 10.90 -13.73
CA MET A 71 6.16 11.70 -12.57
C MET A 71 7.08 11.49 -11.35
N GLN A 72 7.86 10.40 -11.30
CA GLN A 72 8.68 10.08 -10.12
C GLN A 72 9.74 11.13 -9.79
N PRO A 73 10.52 11.66 -10.75
CA PRO A 73 11.48 12.72 -10.45
C PRO A 73 10.83 13.97 -9.86
N LYS A 74 9.60 14.30 -10.28
CA LYS A 74 8.84 15.45 -9.77
C LYS A 74 8.41 15.23 -8.32
N ILE A 75 7.89 14.04 -8.00
CA ILE A 75 7.52 13.65 -6.64
C ILE A 75 8.75 13.65 -5.73
N GLN A 76 9.85 13.04 -6.18
CA GLN A 76 11.10 12.98 -5.43
C GLN A 76 11.65 14.38 -5.15
N LYS A 77 11.68 15.25 -6.15
CA LYS A 77 12.08 16.66 -6.01
C LYS A 77 11.23 17.38 -4.97
N PHE A 78 9.91 17.29 -5.08
CA PHE A 78 8.98 17.93 -4.15
C PHE A 78 9.19 17.46 -2.70
N LEU A 79 9.33 16.15 -2.48
CA LEU A 79 9.54 15.59 -1.15
C LEU A 79 10.91 15.97 -0.58
N ASN A 80 11.97 15.99 -1.39
CA ASN A 80 13.30 16.38 -0.95
C ASN A 80 13.37 17.88 -0.61
N GLU A 81 12.71 18.73 -1.38
CA GLU A 81 12.59 20.17 -1.06
C GLU A 81 11.85 20.40 0.27
N LEU A 82 10.83 19.58 0.57
CA LEU A 82 10.00 19.75 1.75
C LEU A 82 10.59 19.13 3.03
N PHE A 83 11.31 18.01 2.88
CA PHE A 83 11.70 17.13 3.99
C PHE A 83 13.18 16.76 4.03
N GLY A 84 13.96 17.08 3.00
CA GLY A 84 15.36 16.67 2.92
C GLY A 84 16.20 17.14 4.10
N ASP A 85 15.88 18.32 4.65
CA ASP A 85 16.55 18.87 5.83
C ASP A 85 16.22 18.12 7.14
N LEU A 86 15.15 17.33 7.15
CA LEU A 86 14.67 16.51 8.27
C LEU A 86 15.09 15.03 8.16
N GLN A 87 15.83 14.65 7.12
CA GLN A 87 16.35 13.29 6.98
C GLN A 87 17.61 13.09 7.82
N VAL A 88 17.74 11.92 8.46
CA VAL A 88 18.93 11.54 9.22
C VAL A 88 20.16 11.54 8.33
N THR A 89 21.25 12.03 8.89
CA THR A 89 22.60 11.94 8.32
C THR A 89 23.58 11.66 9.46
N GLN A 90 24.83 11.35 9.13
CA GLN A 90 25.90 11.25 10.12
C GLN A 90 26.00 12.52 11.01
N PHE A 91 25.77 13.71 10.43
CA PHE A 91 25.83 14.99 11.13
C PHE A 91 24.53 15.38 11.83
N LYS A 92 23.39 14.82 11.41
CA LYS A 92 22.07 15.04 12.02
C LYS A 92 21.42 13.70 12.38
N PRO A 93 22.01 12.90 13.29
CA PRO A 93 21.54 11.54 13.56
C PRO A 93 20.19 11.49 14.31
N GLN A 94 19.76 12.62 14.87
CA GLN A 94 18.50 12.76 15.61
C GLN A 94 17.33 13.27 14.76
N ASN A 95 17.58 13.59 13.49
CA ASN A 95 16.54 14.01 12.57
C ASN A 95 15.39 12.98 12.52
N PRO A 96 14.13 13.42 12.34
CA PRO A 96 12.97 12.55 12.54
C PRO A 96 12.75 11.55 11.40
N ILE A 97 13.24 11.83 10.20
CA ILE A 97 13.01 10.99 9.01
C ILE A 97 14.22 10.08 8.79
N TYR A 98 14.01 8.77 8.82
CA TYR A 98 15.05 7.79 8.51
C TYR A 98 15.34 7.73 7.01
N LYS A 99 14.29 7.67 6.20
CA LYS A 99 14.43 7.51 4.74
C LYS A 99 13.22 8.07 4.02
N ILE A 100 13.48 8.73 2.90
CA ILE A 100 12.46 9.05 1.88
C ILE A 100 12.75 8.14 0.68
N SER A 101 11.72 7.52 0.14
CA SER A 101 11.83 6.67 -1.04
C SER A 101 10.59 6.78 -1.90
N ASP A 102 10.75 6.64 -3.19
CA ASP A 102 9.66 6.66 -4.15
C ASP A 102 9.84 5.55 -5.19
N ARG A 103 8.75 5.24 -5.89
CA ARG A 103 8.69 4.17 -6.88
C ARG A 103 7.48 4.34 -7.80
N ALA A 104 7.70 4.14 -9.10
CA ALA A 104 6.63 3.75 -10.02
C ALA A 104 6.35 2.24 -9.91
N LYS A 105 5.08 1.87 -9.85
CA LYS A 105 4.66 0.48 -9.70
C LYS A 105 5.08 -0.35 -10.93
N THR A 106 5.71 -1.50 -10.70
CA THR A 106 6.29 -2.29 -11.81
C THR A 106 5.21 -2.88 -12.73
N PRO A 107 5.50 -3.13 -14.02
CA PRO A 107 4.55 -3.73 -14.96
C PRO A 107 3.92 -5.05 -14.45
N GLU A 108 4.69 -5.91 -13.79
CA GLU A 108 4.18 -7.17 -13.24
C GLU A 108 3.16 -6.93 -12.13
N SER A 109 3.42 -5.93 -11.27
CA SER A 109 2.51 -5.55 -10.19
C SER A 109 1.24 -4.87 -10.73
N ILE A 110 1.38 -4.05 -11.79
CA ILE A 110 0.25 -3.43 -12.48
C ILE A 110 -0.68 -4.51 -13.05
N ARG A 111 -0.11 -5.46 -13.81
CA ARG A 111 -0.86 -6.58 -14.39
C ARG A 111 -1.56 -7.45 -13.33
N GLU A 112 -0.87 -7.76 -12.24
CA GLU A 112 -1.45 -8.59 -11.16
C GLU A 112 -2.60 -7.84 -10.46
N LYS A 113 -2.41 -6.55 -10.19
CA LYS A 113 -3.42 -5.72 -9.52
C LYS A 113 -4.63 -5.45 -10.42
N SER A 114 -4.42 -5.21 -11.72
CA SER A 114 -5.51 -5.05 -12.68
C SER A 114 -6.34 -6.31 -12.81
N ALA A 115 -5.72 -7.49 -12.91
CA ALA A 115 -6.40 -8.78 -12.91
C ALA A 115 -7.25 -9.00 -11.65
N THR A 116 -6.71 -8.68 -10.48
CA THR A 116 -7.43 -8.80 -9.20
C THR A 116 -8.64 -7.85 -9.12
N ARG A 117 -8.56 -6.70 -9.80
CA ARG A 117 -9.59 -5.66 -9.80
C ARG A 117 -10.49 -5.69 -11.04
N GLN A 118 -10.25 -6.63 -11.96
CA GLN A 118 -10.94 -6.75 -13.24
C GLN A 118 -10.87 -5.47 -14.09
N TRP A 119 -9.72 -4.79 -14.07
CA TRP A 119 -9.44 -3.67 -14.97
C TRP A 119 -8.82 -4.19 -16.26
N ASN A 120 -9.55 -4.00 -17.35
CA ASN A 120 -9.30 -4.66 -18.62
C ASN A 120 -8.63 -3.74 -19.65
N CYS A 121 -8.57 -2.43 -19.40
CA CYS A 121 -7.88 -1.50 -20.28
C CYS A 121 -6.96 -0.51 -19.57
N ARG A 122 -6.09 0.15 -20.36
CA ARG A 122 -5.15 1.17 -19.87
C ARG A 122 -5.87 2.35 -19.22
N ALA A 123 -6.98 2.81 -19.79
CA ALA A 123 -7.74 3.95 -19.27
C ALA A 123 -8.25 3.66 -17.84
N GLU A 124 -8.87 2.51 -17.61
CA GLU A 124 -9.33 2.10 -16.27
C GLU A 124 -8.19 2.03 -15.25
N ILE A 125 -7.04 1.46 -15.63
CA ILE A 125 -5.88 1.42 -14.75
C ILE A 125 -5.43 2.83 -14.40
N LEU A 126 -5.37 3.70 -15.41
CA LEU A 126 -5.00 5.08 -15.20
C LEU A 126 -6.04 5.80 -14.31
N ASP A 127 -7.33 5.60 -14.49
CA ASP A 127 -8.33 6.34 -13.70
C ASP A 127 -8.46 5.83 -12.27
N PHE A 128 -8.24 4.53 -12.03
CA PHE A 128 -8.60 3.89 -10.76
C PHE A 128 -7.42 3.35 -9.94
N MET A 129 -6.24 3.12 -10.54
CA MET A 129 -5.06 2.66 -9.79
C MET A 129 -4.29 3.85 -9.22
N THR A 130 -4.67 4.27 -8.02
CA THR A 130 -4.12 5.45 -7.32
C THR A 130 -2.67 5.28 -6.87
N ASP A 131 -2.20 4.05 -6.66
CA ASP A 131 -0.85 3.74 -6.19
C ASP A 131 0.13 3.44 -7.35
N LEU A 132 -0.17 3.84 -8.59
CA LEU A 132 0.79 3.71 -9.70
C LEU A 132 2.10 4.45 -9.40
N ASN A 133 1.97 5.62 -8.77
CA ASN A 133 3.08 6.43 -8.30
C ASN A 133 3.04 6.43 -6.77
N GLY A 134 4.07 5.85 -6.15
CA GLY A 134 4.14 5.72 -4.71
C GLY A 134 5.36 6.45 -4.14
N ALA A 135 5.19 7.03 -2.98
CA ALA A 135 6.24 7.56 -2.13
C ALA A 135 6.05 7.05 -0.70
N LYS A 136 7.15 7.02 0.06
CA LYS A 136 7.17 6.60 1.45
C LYS A 136 8.16 7.44 2.24
N ILE A 137 7.68 7.96 3.37
CA ILE A 137 8.51 8.53 4.43
C ILE A 137 8.58 7.52 5.57
N VAL A 138 9.78 7.01 5.81
CA VAL A 138 10.08 6.16 6.95
C VAL A 138 10.61 7.04 8.08
N MET A 139 9.89 7.08 9.18
CA MET A 139 10.21 7.89 10.35
C MET A 139 11.20 7.15 11.26
N ARG A 140 12.33 7.77 11.60
CA ARG A 140 13.20 7.31 12.68
C ARG A 140 12.45 7.42 14.00
N ASP A 141 11.89 8.61 14.26
CA ASP A 141 11.00 8.86 15.38
C ASP A 141 9.54 8.85 14.91
N GLY A 142 8.90 7.69 15.05
CA GLY A 142 7.49 7.47 14.74
C GLY A 142 6.52 7.83 15.88
N SER A 143 6.96 8.58 16.90
CA SER A 143 6.03 9.14 17.88
C SER A 143 5.05 10.11 17.23
N LYS A 144 3.82 10.20 17.75
CA LYS A 144 2.78 11.09 17.19
C LYS A 144 3.26 12.53 17.05
N LYS A 145 3.88 13.06 18.11
CA LYS A 145 4.45 14.41 18.14
C LYS A 145 5.46 14.66 17.01
N SER A 146 6.37 13.70 16.78
CA SER A 146 7.38 13.81 15.71
C SER A 146 6.74 13.74 14.32
N VAL A 147 5.81 12.81 14.11
CA VAL A 147 5.10 12.66 12.84
C VAL A 147 4.24 13.89 12.53
N GLU A 148 3.46 14.39 13.49
CA GLU A 148 2.64 15.60 13.30
C GLU A 148 3.52 16.82 12.99
N LYS A 149 4.70 16.93 13.61
CA LYS A 149 5.68 17.98 13.26
C LYS A 149 6.16 17.86 11.81
N VAL A 150 6.41 16.65 11.33
CA VAL A 150 6.76 16.41 9.91
C VAL A 150 5.57 16.73 9.01
N LEU A 151 4.39 16.19 9.30
CA LEU A 151 3.17 16.41 8.51
C LEU A 151 2.76 17.87 8.44
N SER A 152 3.03 18.66 9.48
CA SER A 152 2.75 20.11 9.51
C SER A 152 3.47 20.84 8.37
N ARG A 153 4.55 20.29 7.80
CA ARG A 153 5.22 20.86 6.62
C ARG A 153 4.32 20.87 5.38
N PHE A 154 3.29 20.03 5.29
CA PHE A 154 2.33 20.07 4.18
C PHE A 154 1.37 21.24 4.22
N ILE A 155 1.14 21.86 5.39
CA ILE A 155 0.14 22.92 5.58
C ILE A 155 0.37 24.09 4.61
N GLU A 156 1.59 24.62 4.57
CA GLU A 156 1.93 25.76 3.71
C GLU A 156 1.86 25.43 2.20
N PRO A 157 2.44 24.31 1.72
CA PRO A 157 2.22 23.84 0.36
C PRO A 157 0.75 23.70 -0.03
N ILE A 158 -0.10 23.14 0.83
CA ILE A 158 -1.55 22.99 0.57
C ILE A 158 -2.22 24.36 0.42
N LYS A 159 -2.03 25.27 1.39
CA LYS A 159 -2.59 26.64 1.33
C LYS A 159 -2.16 27.38 0.06
N LYS A 160 -0.90 27.21 -0.34
CA LYS A 160 -0.32 27.83 -1.55
C LYS A 160 -0.71 27.11 -2.85
N GLY A 161 -1.44 25.99 -2.79
CA GLY A 161 -1.80 25.19 -3.96
C GLY A 161 -0.59 24.56 -4.64
N LYS A 162 0.50 24.31 -3.91
CA LYS A 162 1.70 23.60 -4.39
C LYS A 162 1.55 22.08 -4.34
N ILE A 163 0.52 21.59 -3.65
CA ILE A 163 0.09 20.21 -3.59
C ILE A 163 -1.39 20.20 -3.21
N GLU A 164 -2.15 19.26 -3.75
CA GLU A 164 -3.53 19.01 -3.37
C GLU A 164 -3.62 17.70 -2.60
N LEU A 165 -4.21 17.75 -1.41
CA LEU A 165 -4.61 16.58 -0.63
C LEU A 165 -5.96 16.07 -1.14
N ILE A 166 -6.06 14.81 -1.51
CA ILE A 166 -7.29 14.21 -2.05
C ILE A 166 -7.89 13.21 -1.07
N GLU A 167 -7.04 12.49 -0.35
CA GLU A 167 -7.48 11.44 0.58
C GLU A 167 -6.51 11.25 1.74
N ILE A 168 -7.06 10.86 2.89
CA ILE A 168 -6.34 10.40 4.06
C ILE A 168 -6.90 9.03 4.49
N GLU A 169 -6.06 8.02 4.61
CA GLU A 169 -6.40 6.74 5.24
C GLU A 169 -5.46 6.50 6.44
N ASN A 170 -6.01 6.44 7.65
CA ASN A 170 -5.26 6.09 8.85
C ASN A 170 -5.37 4.60 9.13
N LYS A 171 -4.36 3.84 8.69
CA LYS A 171 -4.33 2.37 8.76
C LYS A 171 -4.01 1.90 10.17
N ARG A 172 -4.77 0.92 10.66
CA ARG A 172 -4.57 0.26 11.95
C ARG A 172 -4.49 -1.26 11.81
N PRO A 173 -3.68 -1.94 12.65
CA PRO A 173 -3.66 -3.40 12.72
C PRO A 173 -5.04 -3.96 13.07
N LYS A 174 -5.51 -4.97 12.33
CA LYS A 174 -6.81 -5.62 12.56
C LYS A 174 -6.95 -6.18 13.98
N VAL A 175 -5.86 -6.62 14.59
CA VAL A 175 -5.87 -7.14 15.98
C VAL A 175 -6.36 -6.10 16.99
N THR A 176 -6.26 -4.80 16.66
CA THR A 176 -6.72 -3.71 17.52
C THR A 176 -8.21 -3.40 17.37
N GLN A 177 -8.90 -4.01 16.40
CA GLN A 177 -10.29 -3.67 16.05
C GLN A 177 -11.26 -3.79 17.23
N LYS A 178 -11.04 -4.76 18.12
CA LYS A 178 -11.87 -5.00 19.31
C LYS A 178 -11.46 -4.17 20.53
N LEU A 179 -10.36 -3.42 20.48
CA LEU A 179 -9.90 -2.58 21.60
C LEU A 179 -10.75 -1.31 21.74
N SER A 180 -10.68 -0.68 22.91
CA SER A 180 -11.26 0.66 23.12
C SER A 180 -10.58 1.71 22.24
N ASN A 181 -11.28 2.82 21.94
CA ASN A 181 -10.71 3.90 21.12
C ASN A 181 -9.43 4.49 21.71
N SER A 182 -9.35 4.61 23.04
CA SER A 182 -8.13 5.06 23.74
C SER A 182 -6.93 4.14 23.53
N LYS A 183 -7.15 2.82 23.48
CA LYS A 183 -6.10 1.85 23.22
C LYS A 183 -5.74 1.78 21.74
N LYS A 184 -6.73 1.81 20.85
CA LYS A 184 -6.52 1.87 19.38
C LYS A 184 -5.64 3.05 19.00
N SER A 185 -5.93 4.22 19.56
CA SER A 185 -5.23 5.44 19.17
C SER A 185 -3.74 5.41 19.52
N GLN A 186 -3.29 4.57 20.45
CA GLN A 186 -1.87 4.45 20.79
C GLN A 186 -1.01 4.00 19.59
N TYR A 187 -1.61 3.33 18.62
CA TYR A 187 -0.93 2.82 17.44
C TYR A 187 -0.94 3.81 16.26
N ASP A 188 -1.73 4.88 16.34
CA ASP A 188 -1.76 5.91 15.31
C ASP A 188 -0.42 6.65 15.23
N TYR A 189 -0.07 7.07 14.02
CA TYR A 189 1.07 7.96 13.80
C TYR A 189 0.71 9.44 13.94
N ALA A 190 -0.57 9.82 13.89
CA ALA A 190 -1.04 11.17 14.15
C ALA A 190 -2.38 11.10 14.91
N SER A 191 -2.73 12.17 15.62
CA SER A 191 -4.08 12.31 16.17
C SER A 191 -5.11 12.49 15.06
N ILE A 192 -6.35 12.04 15.31
CA ILE A 192 -7.47 12.24 14.38
C ILE A 192 -7.72 13.74 14.19
N ASP A 193 -7.72 14.52 15.27
CA ASP A 193 -7.89 15.97 15.23
C ASP A 193 -6.89 16.66 14.29
N PHE A 194 -5.62 16.23 14.30
CA PHE A 194 -4.61 16.77 13.38
C PHE A 194 -4.89 16.39 11.91
N LEU A 195 -5.33 15.15 11.64
CA LEU A 195 -5.67 14.72 10.28
C LEU A 195 -6.91 15.44 9.75
N GLU A 196 -7.93 15.64 10.60
CA GLU A 196 -9.10 16.48 10.28
C GLU A 196 -8.70 17.94 10.04
N GLN A 197 -7.71 18.46 10.76
CA GLN A 197 -7.19 19.81 10.50
C GLN A 197 -6.57 19.89 9.10
N LEU A 198 -5.76 18.91 8.68
CA LEU A 198 -5.22 18.87 7.31
C LEU A 198 -6.32 18.78 6.25
N GLN A 199 -7.37 17.99 6.53
CA GLN A 199 -8.56 17.88 5.69
C GLN A 199 -9.20 19.26 5.47
N ARG A 200 -9.52 19.97 6.56
CA ARG A 200 -10.16 21.29 6.53
C ARG A 200 -9.32 22.32 5.77
N ILE A 201 -8.00 22.34 5.99
CA ILE A 201 -7.08 23.27 5.30
C ILE A 201 -7.16 23.10 3.77
N GLN A 202 -7.30 21.87 3.29
CA GLN A 202 -7.45 21.59 1.86
C GLN A 202 -8.85 21.98 1.34
N GLU A 203 -9.90 21.68 2.09
CA GLU A 203 -11.27 22.02 1.72
C GLU A 203 -11.48 23.54 1.66
N ASP A 204 -10.93 24.28 2.63
CA ASP A 204 -10.89 25.74 2.64
C ASP A 204 -10.16 26.29 1.41
N LYS A 205 -9.08 25.64 1.00
CA LYS A 205 -8.35 26.01 -0.22
C LYS A 205 -9.23 25.85 -1.46
N TRP A 206 -9.93 24.72 -1.62
CA TRP A 206 -10.84 24.54 -2.75
C TRP A 206 -12.03 25.51 -2.70
N ALA A 207 -12.57 25.80 -1.52
CA ALA A 207 -13.62 26.79 -1.34
C ALA A 207 -13.16 28.20 -1.80
N SER A 208 -11.93 28.59 -1.46
CA SER A 208 -11.36 29.89 -1.89
C SER A 208 -11.20 30.01 -3.41
N MET A 209 -11.09 28.88 -4.12
CA MET A 209 -10.93 28.84 -5.58
C MET A 209 -12.26 29.02 -6.33
N LYS A 210 -13.40 29.11 -5.61
CA LYS A 210 -14.75 29.29 -6.19
C LYS A 210 -15.06 28.27 -7.30
N LEU A 211 -14.66 27.01 -7.08
CA LEU A 211 -14.95 25.92 -8.00
C LEU A 211 -16.46 25.68 -8.08
N LYS A 212 -16.97 25.32 -9.26
CA LYS A 212 -18.40 25.03 -9.48
C LYS A 212 -18.88 23.83 -8.66
N GLU A 213 -17.99 22.87 -8.43
CA GLU A 213 -18.26 21.65 -7.71
C GLU A 213 -17.68 21.73 -6.31
N LYS A 214 -18.50 21.35 -5.32
CA LYS A 214 -18.00 21.14 -3.97
C LYS A 214 -17.06 19.93 -3.99
N ARG A 215 -15.87 20.12 -3.43
CA ARG A 215 -14.87 19.06 -3.26
C ARG A 215 -14.66 18.81 -1.79
N GLU A 216 -14.54 17.54 -1.43
CA GLU A 216 -14.25 17.08 -0.08
C GLU A 216 -13.09 16.11 -0.13
N VAL A 217 -12.23 16.17 0.89
CA VAL A 217 -11.13 15.21 1.01
C VAL A 217 -11.73 13.90 1.50
N ARG A 218 -11.44 12.80 0.81
CA ARG A 218 -11.90 11.47 1.23
C ARG A 218 -11.14 11.05 2.49
N THR A 219 -11.84 10.60 3.51
CA THR A 219 -11.20 10.18 4.76
C THR A 219 -11.66 8.79 5.21
N ASP A 220 -10.69 7.97 5.61
CA ASP A 220 -10.93 6.78 6.42
C ASP A 220 -10.01 6.82 7.65
N MET A 221 -10.54 7.34 8.75
CA MET A 221 -9.79 7.53 10.00
C MET A 221 -9.66 6.23 10.82
N PHE A 222 -10.37 5.18 10.41
CA PHE A 222 -10.52 3.92 11.14
C PHE A 222 -10.33 2.70 10.23
N ASP A 223 -9.38 2.77 9.30
CA ASP A 223 -9.17 1.68 8.36
C ASP A 223 -8.43 0.51 9.02
N PHE A 224 -9.14 -0.60 9.19
CA PHE A 224 -8.57 -1.86 9.65
C PHE A 224 -8.22 -2.74 8.46
N THR A 225 -6.96 -2.73 8.07
CA THR A 225 -6.49 -3.48 6.91
C THR A 225 -6.29 -4.96 7.22
N GLU A 226 -6.55 -5.82 6.23
CA GLU A 226 -6.19 -7.24 6.31
C GLU A 226 -4.68 -7.47 6.44
N VAL A 227 -3.90 -6.52 5.94
CA VAL A 227 -2.46 -6.40 6.15
C VAL A 227 -2.25 -5.65 7.47
N ASN A 228 -1.75 -6.32 8.50
CA ASN A 228 -1.85 -5.90 9.91
C ASN A 228 -0.97 -4.69 10.33
N TYR A 229 -0.57 -3.79 9.42
CA TYR A 229 0.37 -2.73 9.75
C TYR A 229 -0.30 -1.39 10.09
N PRO A 230 0.24 -0.61 11.06
CA PRO A 230 -0.11 0.79 11.21
C PRO A 230 0.63 1.64 10.16
N ALA A 231 -0.04 2.63 9.59
CA ALA A 231 0.53 3.68 8.72
C ALA A 231 -0.48 4.80 8.49
N ILE A 232 -0.04 5.92 7.94
CA ILE A 232 -0.95 6.89 7.31
C ILE A 232 -0.68 6.86 5.81
N HIS A 233 -1.72 6.69 5.02
CA HIS A 233 -1.68 6.85 3.57
C HIS A 233 -2.34 8.17 3.20
N PHE A 234 -1.70 8.91 2.32
CA PHE A 234 -2.26 10.10 1.71
C PHE A 234 -2.33 9.90 0.21
N LEU A 235 -3.39 10.40 -0.42
CA LEU A 235 -3.42 10.60 -1.86
C LEU A 235 -3.20 12.08 -2.13
N PHE A 236 -2.10 12.41 -2.80
CA PHE A 236 -1.76 13.78 -3.15
C PHE A 236 -1.72 13.97 -4.66
N LYS A 237 -1.91 15.20 -5.12
CA LYS A 237 -1.74 15.58 -6.52
C LYS A 237 -0.85 16.81 -6.64
N LEU A 238 0.17 16.74 -7.49
CA LEU A 238 1.02 17.88 -7.80
C LEU A 238 0.33 18.79 -8.83
N PRO A 239 0.55 20.12 -8.76
CA PRO A 239 -0.01 21.06 -9.73
C PRO A 239 0.45 20.73 -11.15
N GLY A 240 -0.48 20.79 -12.11
CA GLY A 240 -0.20 20.51 -13.52
C GLY A 240 -0.06 19.03 -13.89
N GLU A 241 -0.02 18.12 -12.93
CA GLU A 241 -0.07 16.68 -13.21
C GLU A 241 -1.53 16.22 -13.36
N GLU A 242 -1.78 15.24 -14.23
CA GLU A 242 -3.13 14.69 -14.40
C GLU A 242 -3.49 13.77 -13.22
N ARG A 243 -2.50 13.05 -12.69
CA ARG A 243 -2.68 11.93 -11.78
C ARG A 243 -2.23 12.25 -10.35
N PRO A 244 -2.85 11.63 -9.35
CA PRO A 244 -2.32 11.66 -8.00
C PRO A 244 -1.18 10.65 -7.79
N PHE A 245 -0.50 10.77 -6.64
CA PHE A 245 0.44 9.79 -6.10
C PHE A 245 0.08 9.45 -4.64
N GLU A 246 0.34 8.21 -4.25
CA GLU A 246 0.18 7.75 -2.87
C GLU A 246 1.45 8.09 -2.07
N LEU A 247 1.29 8.72 -0.91
CA LEU A 247 2.36 8.88 0.08
C LEU A 247 2.03 8.08 1.34
N MET A 248 2.91 7.15 1.71
CA MET A 248 2.83 6.41 2.97
C MET A 248 3.76 6.98 4.02
N ILE A 249 3.30 7.11 5.26
CA ILE A 249 4.13 7.43 6.42
C ILE A 249 4.05 6.31 7.45
N MET A 250 5.21 5.84 7.92
CA MET A 250 5.32 4.82 8.95
C MET A 250 6.67 4.86 9.67
N GLY A 251 6.78 4.25 10.84
CA GLY A 251 8.03 4.15 11.61
C GLY A 251 9.00 3.11 11.04
N LYS A 252 10.30 3.31 11.28
CA LYS A 252 11.41 2.42 10.85
C LYS A 252 11.17 0.95 11.20
N ASN A 253 10.90 0.66 12.47
CA ASN A 253 10.73 -0.71 12.97
C ASN A 253 9.51 -1.40 12.33
N VAL A 254 8.41 -0.67 12.17
CA VAL A 254 7.21 -1.17 11.49
C VAL A 254 7.49 -1.40 10.00
N ASN A 255 8.25 -0.51 9.36
CA ASN A 255 8.64 -0.69 7.95
C ASN A 255 9.53 -1.91 7.74
N ALA A 256 10.48 -2.17 8.65
CA ALA A 256 11.33 -3.36 8.59
C ALA A 256 10.51 -4.64 8.68
N TYR A 257 9.58 -4.71 9.65
CA TYR A 257 8.71 -5.88 9.78
C TYR A 257 7.71 -6.01 8.63
N LYS A 258 7.15 -4.90 8.14
CA LYS A 258 6.24 -4.88 6.99
C LYS A 258 6.88 -5.53 5.75
N ASP A 259 8.18 -5.34 5.54
CA ASP A 259 8.84 -5.94 4.37
C ASP A 259 8.89 -7.48 4.45
N LEU A 260 9.04 -8.05 5.65
CA LEU A 260 8.86 -9.49 5.86
C LEU A 260 7.37 -9.87 5.70
N ASP A 261 6.48 -9.16 6.40
CA ASP A 261 5.05 -9.48 6.42
C ASP A 261 4.40 -9.42 5.03
N ASP A 262 4.80 -8.49 4.16
CA ASP A 262 4.33 -8.41 2.78
C ASP A 262 4.67 -9.68 1.99
N LYS A 263 5.83 -10.29 2.24
CA LYS A 263 6.25 -11.56 1.62
C LYS A 263 5.45 -12.72 2.19
N LEU A 264 5.29 -12.78 3.51
CA LEU A 264 4.47 -13.79 4.18
C LEU A 264 3.01 -13.74 3.69
N PHE A 265 2.43 -12.55 3.63
CA PHE A 265 1.08 -12.33 3.13
C PHE A 265 0.93 -12.81 1.68
N LYS A 266 1.91 -12.56 0.82
CA LYS A 266 1.89 -13.06 -0.56
C LYS A 266 1.92 -14.59 -0.61
N ILE A 267 2.79 -15.24 0.17
CA ILE A 267 2.89 -16.69 0.23
C ILE A 267 1.56 -17.30 0.71
N LEU A 268 1.04 -16.79 1.83
CA LEU A 268 -0.20 -17.30 2.44
C LEU A 268 -1.44 -17.11 1.56
N ASN A 269 -1.42 -16.12 0.66
CA ASN A 269 -2.53 -15.83 -0.23
C ASN A 269 -2.34 -16.35 -1.66
N ASN A 270 -1.32 -17.19 -1.90
CA ASN A 270 -0.96 -17.71 -3.22
C ASN A 270 -0.75 -16.61 -4.26
N LYS A 271 -0.18 -15.47 -3.85
CA LYS A 271 0.21 -14.37 -4.73
C LYS A 271 1.62 -14.57 -5.27
N ASN A 272 1.94 -13.84 -6.35
CA ASN A 272 3.25 -13.96 -6.97
C ASN A 272 4.35 -13.39 -6.07
N ILE A 273 5.42 -14.16 -5.88
CA ILE A 273 6.62 -13.78 -5.13
C ILE A 273 7.86 -14.14 -5.96
N ASP A 274 8.92 -13.33 -5.82
CA ASP A 274 10.17 -13.57 -6.52
C ASP A 274 10.72 -14.97 -6.17
N LYS A 275 11.15 -15.72 -7.20
CA LYS A 275 11.68 -17.09 -7.08
C LYS A 275 12.86 -17.18 -6.11
N LYS A 276 13.61 -16.10 -5.89
CA LYS A 276 14.70 -16.08 -4.90
C LYS A 276 14.23 -16.39 -3.48
N TYR A 277 12.95 -16.16 -3.16
CA TYR A 277 12.37 -16.43 -1.85
C TYR A 277 11.81 -17.86 -1.70
N LYS A 278 12.15 -18.80 -2.60
CA LYS A 278 11.76 -20.22 -2.48
C LYS A 278 12.02 -20.82 -1.09
N PRO A 279 13.17 -20.58 -0.42
CA PRO A 279 13.37 -21.08 0.95
C PRO A 279 12.33 -20.57 1.95
N LEU A 280 11.89 -19.33 1.82
CA LEU A 280 10.84 -18.76 2.67
C LEU A 280 9.46 -19.36 2.32
N VAL A 281 9.20 -19.59 1.04
CA VAL A 281 7.98 -20.27 0.55
C VAL A 281 7.87 -21.65 1.16
N ASP A 282 8.95 -22.44 1.17
CA ASP A 282 8.95 -23.83 1.63
C ASP A 282 8.63 -23.98 3.12
N VAL A 283 9.00 -22.99 3.92
CA VAL A 283 8.67 -22.96 5.34
C VAL A 283 7.23 -22.54 5.57
N VAL A 284 6.75 -21.53 4.84
CA VAL A 284 5.49 -20.82 5.14
C VAL A 284 4.28 -21.39 4.42
N SER A 285 4.42 -21.90 3.19
CA SER A 285 3.30 -22.40 2.40
C SER A 285 2.50 -23.55 3.04
N PRO A 286 3.08 -24.45 3.88
CA PRO A 286 2.31 -25.48 4.55
C PRO A 286 1.22 -24.92 5.48
N LEU A 287 1.37 -23.70 6.01
CA LEU A 287 0.35 -23.06 6.85
C LEU A 287 -0.97 -22.84 6.09
N SER A 288 -0.92 -22.72 4.77
CA SER A 288 -2.12 -22.50 3.93
C SER A 288 -2.87 -23.79 3.59
N GLU A 289 -2.36 -24.95 4.00
CA GLU A 289 -3.03 -26.24 3.76
C GLU A 289 -4.31 -26.35 4.59
N PRO A 290 -5.39 -26.96 4.05
CA PRO A 290 -6.69 -27.01 4.73
C PRO A 290 -6.65 -27.58 6.16
N GLY A 291 -5.75 -28.55 6.42
CA GLY A 291 -5.58 -29.16 7.75
C GLY A 291 -4.93 -28.24 8.79
N ASN A 292 -4.27 -27.16 8.36
CA ASN A 292 -3.46 -26.29 9.21
C ASN A 292 -4.18 -24.98 9.59
N LYS A 293 -5.51 -24.90 9.41
CA LYS A 293 -6.29 -23.68 9.71
C LYS A 293 -6.07 -23.14 11.14
N PRO A 294 -6.09 -23.95 12.22
CA PRO A 294 -5.81 -23.43 13.56
C PRO A 294 -4.40 -22.83 13.68
N LEU A 295 -3.42 -23.48 13.05
CA LEU A 295 -2.03 -23.03 13.06
C LEU A 295 -1.86 -21.71 12.28
N LEU A 296 -2.56 -21.56 11.16
CA LEU A 296 -2.61 -20.32 10.39
C LEU A 296 -3.25 -19.17 11.18
N GLU A 297 -4.30 -19.45 11.96
CA GLU A 297 -4.94 -18.45 12.82
C GLU A 297 -3.99 -17.96 13.92
N LEU A 298 -3.28 -18.87 14.60
CA LEU A 298 -2.23 -18.53 15.57
C LEU A 298 -1.11 -17.72 14.92
N PHE A 299 -0.63 -18.14 13.74
CA PHE A 299 0.42 -17.41 13.02
C PHE A 299 -0.04 -16.01 12.60
N ASN A 300 -1.29 -15.84 12.15
CA ASN A 300 -1.83 -14.53 11.80
C ASN A 300 -2.00 -13.61 13.02
N LYS A 301 -2.36 -14.17 14.18
CA LYS A 301 -2.38 -13.43 15.44
C LYS A 301 -0.96 -12.96 15.81
N TYR A 302 0.00 -13.87 15.84
CA TYR A 302 1.41 -13.58 16.12
C TYR A 302 1.97 -12.49 15.19
N ARG A 303 1.66 -12.57 13.89
CA ARG A 303 2.03 -11.54 12.91
C ARG A 303 1.43 -10.18 13.24
N GLY A 304 0.17 -10.15 13.63
CA GLY A 304 -0.48 -8.90 14.03
C GLY A 304 0.08 -8.30 15.32
N ASP A 305 0.36 -9.14 16.32
CA ASP A 305 0.97 -8.72 17.59
C ASP A 305 2.39 -8.18 17.38
N ALA A 306 3.14 -8.73 16.42
CA ALA A 306 4.45 -8.23 16.05
C ALA A 306 4.40 -6.78 15.54
N PHE A 307 3.36 -6.36 14.82
CA PHE A 307 3.20 -4.95 14.44
C PHE A 307 2.98 -4.04 15.65
N LEU A 308 2.22 -4.49 16.65
CA LEU A 308 2.03 -3.73 17.89
C LEU A 308 3.35 -3.58 18.65
N PHE A 309 4.11 -4.68 18.75
CA PHE A 309 5.44 -4.68 19.34
C PHE A 309 6.39 -3.72 18.62
N GLN A 310 6.45 -3.75 17.29
CA GLN A 310 7.30 -2.83 16.53
C GLN A 310 6.88 -1.37 16.70
N ARG A 311 5.57 -1.09 16.75
CA ARG A 311 5.04 0.26 16.91
C ARG A 311 5.35 0.84 18.29
N ALA A 312 5.45 0.00 19.32
CA ALA A 312 5.74 0.39 20.70
C ALA A 312 7.23 0.63 20.98
N LYS A 313 8.14 0.15 20.12
CA LYS A 313 9.57 0.38 20.29
C LYS A 313 9.92 1.87 20.29
N LYS A 314 10.85 2.23 21.16
CA LYS A 314 11.41 3.59 21.19
C LYS A 314 12.24 3.86 19.92
N PRO A 315 12.27 5.11 19.43
CA PRO A 315 13.17 5.50 18.36
C PRO A 315 14.62 5.23 18.73
N THR A 316 15.38 4.57 17.85
CA THR A 316 16.84 4.48 18.00
C THR A 316 17.51 5.68 17.33
N ALA A 317 18.68 6.06 17.83
CA ALA A 317 19.52 7.04 17.13
C ALA A 317 19.97 6.44 15.80
N PHE A 318 20.15 7.28 14.77
CA PHE A 318 20.72 6.79 13.53
C PHE A 318 22.17 6.33 13.74
N SER A 319 22.48 5.13 13.27
CA SER A 319 23.83 4.58 13.17
C SER A 319 24.05 4.04 11.77
N GLU A 320 25.26 4.22 11.23
CA GLU A 320 25.70 3.58 9.99
C GLU A 320 26.05 2.11 10.18
N SER A 321 26.30 1.69 11.43
CA SER A 321 26.50 0.27 11.75
C SER A 321 25.20 -0.52 11.51
N TYR A 322 25.36 -1.77 11.09
CA TYR A 322 24.24 -2.66 10.88
C TYR A 322 23.58 -2.97 12.23
N GLU A 323 22.44 -2.34 12.50
CA GLU A 323 21.56 -2.73 13.61
C GLU A 323 20.83 -4.01 13.23
N ILE A 324 20.95 -5.04 14.07
CA ILE A 324 20.17 -6.26 13.92
C ILE A 324 18.70 -5.92 14.25
N GLU A 325 17.85 -5.98 13.24
CA GLU A 325 16.40 -5.85 13.42
C GLU A 325 15.87 -7.11 14.11
N TYR A 326 15.27 -6.92 15.29
CA TYR A 326 14.68 -8.00 16.06
C TYR A 326 13.15 -7.87 16.12
N PHE A 327 12.44 -8.92 15.76
CA PHE A 327 10.99 -9.00 15.78
C PHE A 327 10.45 -9.59 17.07
N LEU A 328 9.13 -9.47 17.31
CA LEU A 328 8.51 -10.04 18.51
C LEU A 328 8.94 -11.52 18.63
N PRO A 329 9.58 -11.95 19.74
CA PRO A 329 9.93 -13.35 19.92
C PRO A 329 8.69 -14.24 19.80
N LEU A 330 8.90 -15.52 19.48
CA LEU A 330 7.80 -16.47 19.45
C LEU A 330 7.10 -16.51 20.81
N THR A 331 5.81 -16.18 20.81
CA THR A 331 4.97 -16.06 22.02
C THR A 331 3.73 -16.95 21.96
N GLU A 332 3.38 -17.43 20.76
CA GLU A 332 2.32 -18.38 20.54
C GLU A 332 2.87 -19.80 20.54
N ASP A 333 2.00 -20.79 20.80
CA ASP A 333 2.32 -22.22 20.65
C ASP A 333 2.38 -22.59 19.16
N LEU A 334 3.44 -22.11 18.51
CA LEU A 334 3.77 -22.32 17.11
C LEU A 334 5.08 -23.10 17.02
N PRO A 335 5.25 -23.97 16.02
CA PRO A 335 6.53 -24.59 15.75
C PRO A 335 7.65 -23.56 15.53
N PRO A 336 8.88 -23.79 16.04
CA PRO A 336 9.97 -22.81 16.01
C PRO A 336 10.34 -22.30 14.61
N GLN A 337 10.09 -23.07 13.55
CA GLN A 337 10.36 -22.62 12.18
C GLN A 337 9.54 -21.37 11.79
N TYR A 338 8.43 -21.09 12.46
CA TYR A 338 7.57 -19.93 12.22
C TYR A 338 7.92 -18.69 13.05
N ASP A 339 9.00 -18.72 13.84
CA ASP A 339 9.51 -17.51 14.51
C ASP A 339 9.83 -16.43 13.46
N LEU A 340 9.28 -15.22 13.66
CA LEU A 340 9.45 -14.12 12.72
C LEU A 340 10.92 -13.70 12.56
N ASN A 341 11.76 -13.88 13.58
CA ASN A 341 13.19 -13.63 13.51
C ASN A 341 13.90 -14.67 12.63
N ASN A 342 13.51 -15.94 12.74
CA ASN A 342 14.02 -16.99 11.87
C ASN A 342 13.60 -16.75 10.41
N LEU A 343 12.33 -16.41 10.17
CA LEU A 343 11.82 -16.07 8.84
C LEU A 343 12.50 -14.83 8.26
N HIS A 344 12.79 -13.82 9.09
CA HIS A 344 13.54 -12.64 8.67
C HIS A 344 14.97 -12.99 8.24
N ARG A 345 15.65 -13.85 9.00
CA ARG A 345 16.99 -14.33 8.65
C ARG A 345 16.98 -15.06 7.31
N ILE A 346 16.03 -15.96 7.08
CA ILE A 346 15.86 -16.66 5.79
C ILE A 346 15.67 -15.64 4.65
N MET A 347 14.85 -14.61 4.87
CA MET A 347 14.64 -13.53 3.90
C MET A 347 15.94 -12.79 3.57
N GLN A 348 16.70 -12.37 4.58
CA GLN A 348 17.99 -11.67 4.43
C GLN A 348 19.00 -12.52 3.65
N GLU A 349 19.10 -13.82 3.95
CA GLU A 349 19.97 -14.75 3.23
C GLU A 349 19.59 -14.89 1.74
N CYS A 350 18.28 -14.90 1.43
CA CYS A 350 17.80 -14.90 0.05
C CYS A 350 18.20 -13.63 -0.70
N GLU A 351 18.13 -12.47 -0.03
CA GLU A 351 18.51 -11.18 -0.60
C GLU A 351 20.03 -11.08 -0.82
N ALA A 352 20.84 -11.49 0.15
CA ALA A 352 22.30 -11.50 0.04
C ALA A 352 22.77 -12.39 -1.11
N LYS A 353 22.23 -13.63 -1.23
CA LYS A 353 22.56 -14.55 -2.33
C LYS A 353 22.19 -13.96 -3.70
N ALA A 354 21.07 -13.25 -3.81
CA ALA A 354 20.66 -12.61 -5.05
C ALA A 354 21.59 -11.43 -5.42
N ALA A 355 22.03 -10.63 -4.44
CA ALA A 355 22.95 -9.52 -4.66
C ALA A 355 24.33 -9.99 -5.17
N VAL A 356 24.87 -11.08 -4.61
CA VAL A 356 26.11 -11.70 -5.10
C VAL A 356 25.96 -12.14 -6.55
N LYS A 357 24.87 -12.86 -6.89
CA LYS A 357 24.61 -13.31 -8.27
C LYS A 357 24.47 -12.17 -9.28
N GLN A 358 24.00 -10.99 -8.86
CA GLN A 358 23.93 -9.81 -9.73
C GLN A 358 25.30 -9.17 -9.94
N ARG A 359 26.15 -9.12 -8.91
CA ARG A 359 27.53 -8.60 -9.01
C ARG A 359 28.41 -9.47 -9.90
N THR A 360 28.23 -10.79 -9.86
CA THR A 360 28.98 -11.74 -10.70
C THR A 360 28.48 -11.81 -12.15
N LYS A 361 27.38 -11.12 -12.49
CA LYS A 361 26.78 -11.09 -13.84
C LYS A 361 27.01 -9.79 -14.61
N LYS A 362 27.69 -8.80 -14.01
CA LYS A 362 28.21 -7.66 -14.77
C LYS A 362 29.56 -8.08 -15.39
N PRO A 363 29.71 -8.09 -16.72
CA PRO A 363 31.00 -8.28 -17.37
C PRO A 363 31.98 -7.16 -17.02
#